data_AF-A0A812KS93-F1
#
_entry.id   AF-A0A812KS93-F1
#
_cell.length_a   1.000
_cell.length_b   1.000
_cell.length_c   1.000
_cell.angle_alpha   90.00
_cell.angle_beta   90.00
_cell.angle_gamma   90.00
#
_symmetry.space_group_name_H-M   'P 1'
#
loop_
_entity.id
_entity.type
_entity.pdbx_description
1 polymer ?
#
loop_
_entity_poly.entity_id
_entity_poly.type
_entity_poly.pdbx_seq_one_letter_code
_entity_poly.pdbx_strand_id
1 'polypeptide(L)'
;MAGETIMSDGMVPVNATQSLSDLSSDPQLQEYLARVRRRLQQHDETTYGLLRNELRNKPTWVQDVILGLLAHETSSSFYRISKNVQKFKQCLEKYATMMHSEAATQARSLVRELRTADLAALHREASTISGHLQRITESRERNDFASVHQIAAVIQGNARRFSEKLNRLRPLLEELVQKAKELEKEFQQGAQQAEMDGRNLSTRMTWANGIFEWMDEIEGSAGKAVVAIAGGCCVTWLGALVLAGIFSGLGQLVLALGGIAGGACLLGFLGIGVGCATNSAELVRHSAVPAFGGLMVAPGLSAIANGLATMAATILVAVPALQISVIASTIGLALFLVGAVGRRALQSLLASLWHAELSEHETTQAAFQQMADHLRAITELSTVDAKVAAVADALEVLEITAEELATQAQDAQGMFPAAGPGAERALADMRTRMDELEDQLRSGSSSLLPRVTELTSHLMNSEALPDGEAARITMQS
;
A
#
# COMPACT_ATOMS: atom_id res chain seq x y z
N MET A 1 45.14 23.68 19.44
CA MET A 1 44.75 22.43 18.75
C MET A 1 43.24 22.39 18.70
N ALA A 2 42.66 22.98 17.67
CA ALA A 2 41.22 22.96 17.43
C ALA A 2 40.94 21.73 16.56
N GLY A 3 40.07 20.84 17.05
CA GLY A 3 39.63 19.67 16.30
C GLY A 3 38.72 20.09 15.17
N GLU A 4 39.18 19.94 13.93
CA GLU A 4 38.33 19.86 12.75
C GLU A 4 37.47 18.60 12.88
N THR A 5 36.22 18.79 13.29
CA THR A 5 35.19 17.78 13.12
C THR A 5 34.91 17.69 11.63
N ILE A 6 35.59 16.76 10.95
CA ILE A 6 35.28 16.38 9.58
C ILE A 6 33.86 15.79 9.60
N MET A 7 32.85 16.62 9.31
CA MET A 7 31.54 16.13 8.89
C MET A 7 31.78 15.35 7.60
N SER A 8 31.62 14.03 7.66
CA SER A 8 31.79 13.16 6.49
C SER A 8 30.94 13.65 5.33
N ASP A 9 31.52 13.61 4.14
CA ASP A 9 31.07 14.20 2.85
C ASP A 9 29.77 13.61 2.26
N GLY A 10 28.86 13.10 3.10
CA GLY A 10 27.59 12.53 2.71
C GLY A 10 26.42 13.44 3.09
N MET A 11 25.56 13.74 2.12
CA MET A 11 24.35 14.57 2.21
C MET A 11 23.27 14.07 3.19
N VAL A 12 23.54 13.06 4.03
CA VAL A 12 22.52 12.41 4.87
C VAL A 12 22.86 12.51 6.35
N PRO A 13 22.00 13.14 7.17
CA PRO A 13 22.19 13.16 8.61
C PRO A 13 22.19 11.75 9.21
N VAL A 14 23.07 11.52 10.18
CA VAL A 14 23.26 10.24 10.90
C VAL A 14 21.96 9.70 11.54
N ASN A 15 21.00 10.57 11.84
CA ASN A 15 19.70 10.15 12.39
C ASN A 15 18.80 9.43 11.38
N ALA A 16 18.90 9.76 10.08
CA ALA A 16 18.16 9.04 9.04
C ALA A 16 18.74 7.63 8.82
N THR A 17 20.05 7.44 9.03
CA THR A 17 20.69 6.13 8.94
C THR A 17 20.31 5.17 10.07
N GLN A 18 20.13 5.67 11.29
CA GLN A 18 19.73 4.84 12.44
C GLN A 18 18.29 4.34 12.33
N SER A 19 17.36 5.20 11.91
CA SER A 19 15.97 4.77 11.67
C SER A 19 15.87 3.70 10.58
N LEU A 20 16.82 3.67 9.64
CA LEU A 20 16.85 2.71 8.53
C LEU A 20 17.51 1.38 8.86
N SER A 21 18.55 1.38 9.70
CA SER A 21 19.14 0.14 10.20
C SER A 21 18.17 -0.65 11.07
N ASP A 22 17.28 0.05 11.78
CA ASP A 22 16.27 -0.57 12.65
C ASP A 22 15.06 -1.12 11.87
N LEU A 23 14.81 -0.62 10.66
CA LEU A 23 13.63 -0.96 9.87
C LEU A 23 13.76 -2.29 9.08
N SER A 24 14.96 -2.85 8.93
CA SER A 24 15.13 -4.09 8.14
C SER A 24 16.46 -4.79 8.35
N SER A 25 16.41 -6.00 8.92
CA SER A 25 17.49 -6.99 8.95
C SER A 25 17.68 -7.74 7.61
N ASP A 26 16.89 -7.42 6.58
CA ASP A 26 16.96 -8.06 5.27
C ASP A 26 18.03 -7.43 4.36
N PRO A 27 19.03 -8.19 3.89
CA PRO A 27 20.10 -7.68 3.04
C PRO A 27 19.63 -7.22 1.65
N GLN A 28 18.59 -7.83 1.07
CA GLN A 28 18.07 -7.43 -0.25
C GLN A 28 17.36 -6.08 -0.18
N LEU A 29 16.58 -5.87 0.89
CA LEU A 29 15.94 -4.57 1.12
C LEU A 29 16.99 -3.49 1.39
N GLN A 30 18.04 -3.79 2.16
CA GLN A 30 19.14 -2.86 2.37
C GLN A 30 19.85 -2.49 1.07
N GLU A 31 20.07 -3.45 0.16
CA GLU A 31 20.68 -3.19 -1.14
C GLU A 31 19.77 -2.34 -2.04
N TYR A 32 18.46 -2.63 -2.07
CA TYR A 32 17.48 -1.81 -2.80
C TYR A 32 17.46 -0.37 -2.26
N LEU A 33 17.34 -0.21 -0.95
CA LEU A 33 17.36 1.08 -0.26
C LEU A 33 18.67 1.83 -0.50
N ALA A 34 19.81 1.13 -0.54
CA ALA A 34 21.09 1.71 -0.93
C ALA A 34 21.14 2.14 -2.41
N ARG A 35 20.46 1.42 -3.32
CA ARG A 35 20.32 1.83 -4.73
C ARG A 35 19.42 3.05 -4.88
N VAL A 36 18.28 3.09 -4.19
CA VAL A 36 17.39 4.27 -4.18
C VAL A 36 18.14 5.48 -3.61
N ARG A 37 18.85 5.29 -2.50
CA ARG A 37 19.70 6.33 -1.91
C ARG A 37 20.75 6.84 -2.89
N ARG A 38 21.46 5.93 -3.57
CA ARG A 38 22.44 6.31 -4.59
C ARG A 38 21.79 7.08 -5.72
N ARG A 39 20.63 6.66 -6.23
CA ARG A 39 19.89 7.39 -7.27
C ARG A 39 19.47 8.79 -6.80
N LEU A 40 19.00 8.92 -5.56
CA LEU A 40 18.66 10.21 -4.94
C LEU A 40 19.89 11.11 -4.73
N GLN A 41 21.07 10.54 -4.45
CA GLN A 41 22.31 11.28 -4.21
C GLN A 41 23.10 11.62 -5.48
N GLN A 42 23.07 10.72 -6.46
CA GLN A 42 23.88 10.79 -7.68
C GLN A 42 23.43 11.92 -8.61
N HIS A 43 22.21 12.43 -8.43
CA HIS A 43 21.63 13.38 -9.35
C HIS A 43 22.08 14.84 -9.20
N ASP A 44 22.90 15.22 -8.21
CA ASP A 44 23.15 16.66 -8.06
C ASP A 44 24.37 17.10 -7.22
N GLU A 45 25.51 16.39 -7.29
CA GLU A 45 26.75 16.85 -6.63
C GLU A 45 27.16 18.27 -7.07
N THR A 46 26.93 18.61 -8.34
CA THR A 46 27.21 19.94 -8.90
C THR A 46 26.31 21.01 -8.32
N THR A 47 24.99 20.78 -8.25
CA THR A 47 24.02 21.76 -7.75
C THR A 47 24.09 21.88 -6.23
N TYR A 48 24.37 20.77 -5.53
CA TYR A 48 24.67 20.81 -4.10
C TYR A 48 25.96 21.59 -3.82
N GLY A 49 27.01 21.41 -4.64
CA GLY A 49 28.23 22.21 -4.58
C GLY A 49 27.96 23.71 -4.78
N LEU A 50 27.10 24.06 -5.74
CA LEU A 50 26.66 25.45 -5.96
C LEU A 50 25.91 26.00 -4.74
N LEU A 51 24.92 25.26 -4.21
CA LEU A 51 24.18 25.67 -3.01
C LEU A 51 25.11 25.84 -1.81
N ARG A 52 26.05 24.92 -1.60
CA ARG A 52 27.04 24.96 -0.51
C ARG A 52 27.96 26.17 -0.63
N ASN A 53 28.41 26.51 -1.83
CA ASN A 53 29.22 27.69 -2.10
C ASN A 53 28.45 28.99 -1.78
N GLU A 54 27.17 29.07 -2.17
CA GLU A 54 26.31 30.20 -1.84
C GLU A 54 26.04 30.33 -0.33
N LEU A 55 25.83 29.20 0.36
CA LEU A 55 25.59 29.16 1.80
C LEU A 55 26.82 29.52 2.64
N ARG A 56 28.04 29.26 2.16
CA ARG A 56 29.29 29.49 2.91
C ARG A 56 29.46 30.93 3.39
N ASN A 57 28.93 31.89 2.65
CA ASN A 57 29.01 33.32 2.97
C ASN A 57 27.79 33.84 3.74
N LYS A 58 26.84 32.97 4.11
CA LYS A 58 25.61 33.34 4.83
C LYS A 58 25.76 33.10 6.35
N PRO A 59 24.95 33.78 7.18
CA PRO A 59 24.91 33.50 8.62
C PRO A 59 24.65 32.03 8.91
N THR A 60 25.25 31.49 9.97
CA THR A 60 25.15 30.06 10.35
C THR A 60 23.71 29.59 10.45
N TRP A 61 22.83 30.37 11.06
CA TRP A 61 21.42 30.01 11.20
C TRP A 61 20.69 29.83 9.84
N VAL A 62 21.09 30.57 8.79
CA VAL A 62 20.54 30.40 7.44
C VAL A 62 21.02 29.07 6.85
N GLN A 63 22.30 28.75 7.03
CA GLN A 63 22.88 27.48 6.60
C GLN A 63 22.14 26.32 7.27
N ASP A 64 21.96 26.40 8.60
CA ASP A 64 21.30 25.38 9.40
C ASP A 64 19.84 25.17 8.98
N VAL A 65 19.10 26.24 8.72
CA VAL A 65 17.69 26.16 8.27
C VAL A 65 17.58 25.52 6.89
N ILE A 66 18.42 25.91 5.94
CA ILE A 66 18.34 25.41 4.55
C ILE A 66 18.84 23.97 4.45
N LEU A 67 19.96 23.65 5.09
CA LEU A 67 20.47 22.29 5.16
C LEU A 67 19.53 21.39 5.97
N GLY A 68 18.94 21.92 7.05
CA GLY A 68 17.92 21.23 7.84
C GLY A 68 16.67 20.91 7.03
N LEU A 69 16.18 21.84 6.22
CA LEU A 69 15.05 21.62 5.30
C LEU A 69 15.35 20.51 4.29
N LEU A 70 16.52 20.58 3.64
CA LEU A 70 16.93 19.59 2.64
C LEU A 70 17.11 18.21 3.26
N ALA A 71 17.73 18.14 4.44
CA ALA A 71 17.90 16.92 5.20
C ALA A 71 16.55 16.34 5.65
N HIS A 72 15.62 17.19 6.11
CA HIS A 72 14.28 16.79 6.49
C HIS A 72 13.50 16.23 5.30
N GLU A 73 13.50 16.92 4.16
CA GLU A 73 12.77 16.47 2.98
C GLU A 73 13.36 15.17 2.42
N THR A 74 14.69 15.06 2.38
CA THR A 74 15.37 13.83 1.97
C THR A 74 15.00 12.65 2.89
N SER A 75 15.01 12.86 4.20
CA SER A 75 14.62 11.82 5.17
C SER A 75 13.14 11.45 5.06
N SER A 76 12.27 12.42 4.83
CA SER A 76 10.82 12.21 4.70
C SER A 76 10.49 11.46 3.42
N SER A 77 11.13 11.83 2.31
CA SER A 77 11.04 11.16 1.01
C SER A 77 11.44 9.69 1.13
N PHE A 78 12.60 9.44 1.74
CA PHE A 78 13.09 8.08 1.95
C PHE A 78 12.15 7.25 2.81
N TYR A 79 11.63 7.83 3.90
CA TYR A 79 10.66 7.16 4.77
C TYR A 79 9.38 6.75 4.04
N ARG A 80 8.85 7.63 3.16
CA ARG A 80 7.66 7.36 2.35
C ARG A 80 7.90 6.20 1.39
N ILE A 81 9.03 6.21 0.67
CA ILE A 81 9.40 5.12 -0.25
C ILE A 81 9.60 3.82 0.54
N SER A 82 10.38 3.84 1.62
CA SER A 82 10.67 2.63 2.41
C SER A 82 9.41 2.00 2.98
N LYS A 83 8.42 2.81 3.37
CA LYS A 83 7.12 2.33 3.85
C LYS A 83 6.36 1.57 2.75
N ASN A 84 6.32 2.09 1.53
CA ASN A 84 5.65 1.45 0.40
C ASN A 84 6.35 0.14 0.00
N VAL A 85 7.69 0.14 -0.02
CA VAL A 85 8.49 -1.07 -0.28
C VAL A 85 8.29 -2.12 0.82
N GLN A 86 8.26 -1.72 2.09
CA GLN A 86 8.02 -2.64 3.21
C GLN A 86 6.63 -3.27 3.13
N LYS A 87 5.60 -2.47 2.79
CA LYS A 87 4.25 -2.98 2.57
C LYS A 87 4.23 -3.98 1.40
N PHE A 88 4.88 -3.66 0.29
CA PHE A 88 4.98 -4.55 -0.86
C PHE A 88 5.65 -5.88 -0.48
N LYS A 89 6.76 -5.82 0.26
CA LYS A 89 7.46 -6.99 0.79
C LYS A 89 6.56 -7.85 1.68
N GLN A 90 5.82 -7.26 2.62
CA GLN A 90 4.88 -7.99 3.47
C GLN A 90 3.81 -8.72 2.64
N CYS A 91 3.28 -8.07 1.59
CA CYS A 91 2.33 -8.71 0.68
C CYS A 91 3.00 -9.86 -0.09
N LEU A 92 4.25 -9.72 -0.53
CA LEU A 92 5.01 -10.79 -1.18
C LEU A 92 5.32 -11.96 -0.25
N GLU A 93 5.65 -11.71 1.02
CA GLU A 93 5.85 -12.76 2.01
C GLU A 93 4.56 -13.56 2.22
N LYS A 94 3.40 -12.89 2.32
CA LYS A 94 2.09 -13.58 2.38
C LYS A 94 1.76 -14.35 1.09
N TYR A 95 2.13 -13.82 -0.08
CA TYR A 95 1.99 -14.53 -1.34
C TYR A 95 2.87 -15.79 -1.37
N ALA A 96 4.12 -15.69 -0.92
CA ALA A 96 5.02 -16.84 -0.84
C ALA A 96 4.48 -17.90 0.13
N THR A 97 3.97 -17.51 1.30
CA THR A 97 3.34 -18.47 2.23
C THR A 97 2.08 -19.11 1.66
N MET A 98 1.27 -18.38 0.88
CA MET A 98 0.15 -18.95 0.14
C MET A 98 0.64 -19.99 -0.89
N MET A 99 1.67 -19.66 -1.68
CA MET A 99 2.20 -20.52 -2.73
C MET A 99 2.97 -21.76 -2.22
N HIS A 100 3.47 -21.70 -0.99
CA HIS A 100 4.11 -22.80 -0.26
C HIS A 100 3.18 -23.45 0.77
N SER A 101 1.93 -23.03 0.85
CA SER A 101 0.96 -23.66 1.74
C SER A 101 0.73 -25.11 1.33
N GLU A 102 0.42 -25.95 2.32
CA GLU A 102 0.10 -27.35 2.08
C GLU A 102 -1.02 -27.48 1.04
N ALA A 103 -2.07 -26.65 1.13
CA ALA A 103 -3.16 -26.60 0.17
C ALA A 103 -2.69 -26.32 -1.27
N ALA A 104 -1.77 -25.37 -1.47
CA ALA A 104 -1.20 -25.07 -2.79
C ALA A 104 -0.40 -26.27 -3.34
N THR A 105 0.40 -26.92 -2.49
CA THR A 105 1.18 -28.08 -2.90
C THR A 105 0.31 -29.29 -3.24
N GLN A 106 -0.73 -29.55 -2.44
CA GLN A 106 -1.70 -30.62 -2.67
C GLN A 106 -2.56 -30.35 -3.91
N ALA A 107 -3.02 -29.11 -4.11
CA ALA A 107 -3.76 -28.74 -5.32
C ALA A 107 -2.88 -28.94 -6.57
N ARG A 108 -1.60 -28.55 -6.54
CA ARG A 108 -0.67 -28.78 -7.65
C ARG A 108 -0.43 -30.26 -7.92
N SER A 109 -0.25 -31.08 -6.89
CA SER A 109 -0.06 -32.51 -7.09
C SER A 109 -1.32 -33.15 -7.69
N LEU A 110 -2.50 -32.84 -7.14
CA LEU A 110 -3.78 -33.35 -7.66
C LEU A 110 -4.05 -32.88 -9.09
N VAL A 111 -3.79 -31.62 -9.42
CA VAL A 111 -3.95 -31.10 -10.79
C VAL A 111 -2.97 -31.80 -11.74
N ARG A 112 -1.72 -32.06 -11.33
CA ARG A 112 -0.75 -32.80 -12.16
C ARG A 112 -1.17 -34.26 -12.38
N GLU A 113 -1.66 -34.92 -11.34
CA GLU A 113 -2.24 -36.26 -11.42
C GLU A 113 -3.44 -36.29 -12.38
N LEU A 114 -4.35 -35.32 -12.24
CA LEU A 114 -5.52 -35.15 -13.11
C LEU A 114 -5.12 -34.89 -14.57
N ARG A 115 -4.16 -34.00 -14.81
CA ARG A 115 -3.82 -33.47 -16.15
C ARG A 115 -3.33 -34.54 -17.13
N THR A 116 -2.60 -35.56 -16.69
CA THR A 116 -1.84 -36.42 -17.63
C THR A 116 -2.38 -37.83 -17.82
N ALA A 117 -2.79 -38.51 -16.75
CA ALA A 117 -3.29 -39.88 -16.83
C ALA A 117 -4.79 -39.98 -16.58
N ASP A 118 -5.28 -39.25 -15.59
CA ASP A 118 -6.65 -39.38 -15.09
C ASP A 118 -7.68 -38.71 -16.01
N LEU A 119 -7.42 -37.54 -16.61
CA LEU A 119 -8.37 -36.94 -17.57
C LEU A 119 -8.47 -37.75 -18.86
N ALA A 120 -7.35 -38.33 -19.32
CA ALA A 120 -7.37 -39.23 -20.47
C ALA A 120 -8.14 -40.52 -20.14
N ALA A 121 -7.99 -41.04 -18.92
CA ALA A 121 -8.77 -42.18 -18.43
C ALA A 121 -10.26 -41.83 -18.32
N LEU A 122 -10.61 -40.70 -17.70
CA LEU A 122 -11.97 -40.21 -17.56
C LEU A 122 -12.64 -39.99 -18.91
N HIS A 123 -11.93 -39.42 -19.88
CA HIS A 123 -12.45 -39.23 -21.24
C HIS A 123 -12.70 -40.58 -21.94
N ARG A 124 -11.76 -41.53 -21.82
CA ARG A 124 -11.94 -42.90 -22.34
C ARG A 124 -13.12 -43.58 -21.67
N GLU A 125 -13.22 -43.52 -20.35
CA GLU A 125 -14.31 -44.13 -19.59
C GLU A 125 -15.66 -43.52 -19.94
N ALA A 126 -15.75 -42.19 -20.02
CA ALA A 126 -16.95 -41.50 -20.49
C ALA A 126 -17.37 -41.95 -21.90
N SER A 127 -16.41 -42.18 -22.80
CA SER A 127 -16.68 -42.70 -24.16
C SER A 127 -17.09 -44.18 -24.16
N THR A 128 -16.64 -44.98 -23.20
CA THR A 128 -16.99 -46.40 -23.10
C THR A 128 -18.34 -46.63 -22.43
N ILE A 129 -18.87 -45.67 -21.65
CA ILE A 129 -20.19 -45.79 -21.01
C ILE A 129 -21.28 -46.09 -22.05
N SER A 130 -21.27 -45.48 -23.23
CA SER A 130 -22.27 -45.79 -24.27
C SER A 130 -22.20 -47.26 -24.71
N GLY A 131 -21.00 -47.84 -24.82
CA GLY A 131 -20.82 -49.26 -25.11
C GLY A 131 -21.25 -50.17 -23.95
N HIS A 132 -21.04 -49.74 -22.70
CA HIS A 132 -21.54 -50.43 -21.52
C HIS A 132 -23.08 -50.41 -21.46
N LEU A 133 -23.71 -49.29 -21.78
CA LEU A 133 -25.17 -49.16 -21.83
C LEU A 133 -25.77 -50.10 -22.87
N GLN A 134 -25.20 -50.16 -24.08
CA GLN A 134 -25.65 -51.12 -25.08
C GLN A 134 -25.56 -52.57 -24.58
N ARG A 135 -24.47 -52.94 -23.89
CA ARG A 135 -24.33 -54.27 -23.30
C ARG A 135 -25.34 -54.54 -22.18
N ILE A 136 -25.66 -53.52 -21.36
CA ILE A 136 -26.71 -53.62 -20.35
C ILE A 136 -28.06 -53.90 -21.02
N THR A 137 -28.41 -53.19 -22.09
CA THR A 137 -29.62 -53.43 -22.87
C THR A 137 -29.66 -54.87 -23.40
N GLU A 138 -28.59 -55.32 -24.06
CA GLU A 138 -28.50 -56.67 -24.64
C GLU A 138 -28.57 -57.79 -23.57
N SER A 139 -27.86 -57.63 -22.44
CA SER A 139 -27.89 -58.58 -21.33
C SER A 139 -29.26 -58.64 -20.69
N ARG A 140 -29.91 -57.50 -20.50
CA ARG A 140 -31.27 -57.41 -19.95
C ARG A 140 -32.30 -58.05 -20.87
N GLU A 141 -32.21 -57.85 -22.18
CA GLU A 141 -33.09 -58.53 -23.16
C GLU A 141 -32.96 -60.05 -23.11
N ARG A 142 -31.76 -60.56 -22.80
CA ARG A 142 -31.50 -61.99 -22.61
C ARG A 142 -31.82 -62.49 -21.20
N ASN A 143 -32.34 -61.63 -20.31
CA ASN A 143 -32.54 -61.89 -18.88
C ASN A 143 -31.24 -62.31 -18.14
N ASP A 144 -30.08 -61.87 -18.62
CA ASP A 144 -28.78 -62.08 -17.98
C ASP A 144 -28.50 -60.94 -16.98
N PHE A 145 -29.22 -60.96 -15.87
CA PHE A 145 -29.13 -59.93 -14.83
C PHE A 145 -27.75 -59.92 -14.12
N ALA A 146 -27.02 -61.04 -14.13
CA ALA A 146 -25.67 -61.10 -13.58
C ALA A 146 -24.71 -60.19 -14.37
N SER A 147 -24.79 -60.23 -15.70
CA SER A 147 -24.02 -59.32 -16.56
C SER A 147 -24.43 -57.85 -16.37
N VAL A 148 -25.73 -57.56 -16.23
CA VAL A 148 -26.21 -56.19 -15.95
C VAL A 148 -25.61 -55.67 -14.64
N HIS A 149 -25.68 -56.46 -13.57
CA HIS A 149 -25.08 -56.13 -12.28
C HIS A 149 -23.58 -55.87 -12.38
N GLN A 150 -22.83 -56.75 -13.06
CA GLN A 150 -21.38 -56.61 -13.20
C GLN A 150 -21.00 -55.34 -13.97
N ILE A 151 -21.71 -55.01 -15.05
CA ILE A 151 -21.43 -53.80 -15.84
C ILE A 151 -21.79 -52.54 -15.05
N ALA A 152 -22.94 -52.53 -14.36
CA ALA A 152 -23.37 -51.42 -13.51
C ALA A 152 -22.36 -51.16 -12.37
N ALA A 153 -21.86 -52.21 -11.71
CA ALA A 153 -20.82 -52.10 -10.69
C ALA A 153 -19.50 -51.50 -11.22
N VAL A 154 -19.13 -51.79 -12.47
CA VAL A 154 -17.95 -51.17 -13.11
C VAL A 154 -18.17 -49.67 -13.34
N ILE A 155 -19.35 -49.26 -13.84
CA ILE A 155 -19.69 -47.84 -14.04
C ILE A 155 -19.66 -47.11 -12.68
N GLN A 156 -20.29 -47.68 -11.65
CA GLN A 156 -20.30 -47.11 -10.30
C GLN A 156 -18.88 -46.94 -9.75
N GLY A 157 -18.05 -47.98 -9.78
CA GLY A 157 -16.69 -47.93 -9.24
C GLY A 157 -15.81 -46.89 -9.92
N ASN A 158 -15.96 -46.73 -11.23
CA ASN A 158 -15.28 -45.70 -12.01
C ASN A 158 -15.78 -44.29 -11.63
N ALA A 159 -17.09 -44.07 -11.65
CA ALA A 159 -17.68 -42.78 -11.32
C ALA A 159 -17.29 -42.30 -9.92
N ARG A 160 -17.36 -43.19 -8.94
CA ARG A 160 -16.95 -42.95 -7.55
C ARG A 160 -15.50 -42.52 -7.43
N ARG A 161 -14.58 -43.25 -8.09
CA ARG A 161 -13.14 -42.94 -8.02
C ARG A 161 -12.81 -41.54 -8.51
N PHE A 162 -13.47 -41.09 -9.58
CA PHE A 162 -13.26 -39.73 -10.10
C PHE A 162 -13.99 -38.68 -9.28
N SER A 163 -15.22 -38.96 -8.83
CA SER A 163 -15.98 -38.09 -7.93
C SER A 163 -15.19 -37.81 -6.64
N GLU A 164 -14.64 -38.83 -5.98
CA GLU A 164 -13.82 -38.68 -4.77
C GLU A 164 -12.58 -37.80 -5.01
N LYS A 165 -11.92 -37.91 -6.17
CA LYS A 165 -10.75 -37.07 -6.51
C LYS A 165 -11.14 -35.61 -6.75
N LEU A 166 -12.21 -35.36 -7.50
CA LEU A 166 -12.69 -33.99 -7.77
C LEU A 166 -13.22 -33.32 -6.50
N ASN A 167 -13.92 -34.07 -5.65
CA ASN A 167 -14.40 -33.60 -4.35
C ASN A 167 -13.26 -33.27 -3.37
N ARG A 168 -12.09 -33.91 -3.50
CA ARG A 168 -10.88 -33.52 -2.74
C ARG A 168 -10.21 -32.27 -3.29
N LEU A 169 -10.26 -32.04 -4.61
CA LEU A 169 -9.67 -30.87 -5.24
C LEU A 169 -10.45 -29.59 -4.94
N ARG A 170 -11.78 -29.66 -4.92
CA ARG A 170 -12.68 -28.51 -4.73
C ARG A 170 -12.37 -27.64 -3.50
N PRO A 171 -12.33 -28.17 -2.26
CA PRO A 171 -12.05 -27.34 -1.09
C PRO A 171 -10.64 -26.71 -1.12
N LEU A 172 -9.67 -27.35 -1.77
CA LEU A 172 -8.32 -26.80 -1.94
C LEU A 172 -8.32 -25.64 -2.93
N LEU A 173 -9.06 -25.73 -4.02
CA LEU A 173 -9.22 -24.63 -4.98
C LEU A 173 -9.98 -23.46 -4.36
N GLU A 174 -11.07 -23.72 -3.64
CA GLU A 174 -11.84 -22.70 -2.92
C GLU A 174 -10.95 -21.94 -1.91
N GLU A 175 -10.15 -22.65 -1.11
CA GLU A 175 -9.24 -22.04 -0.15
C GLU A 175 -8.17 -21.16 -0.84
N LEU A 176 -7.59 -21.64 -1.94
CA LEU A 176 -6.58 -20.89 -2.70
C LEU A 176 -7.17 -19.66 -3.38
N VAL A 177 -8.36 -19.77 -3.98
CA VAL A 177 -9.07 -18.65 -4.59
C VAL A 177 -9.42 -17.60 -3.55
N GLN A 178 -9.87 -18.02 -2.36
CA GLN A 178 -10.19 -17.09 -1.28
C GLN A 178 -8.95 -16.35 -0.79
N LYS A 179 -7.84 -17.06 -0.52
CA LYS A 179 -6.56 -16.44 -0.15
C LYS A 179 -6.02 -15.51 -1.23
N ALA A 180 -6.15 -15.89 -2.51
CA ALA A 180 -5.75 -15.07 -3.63
C ALA A 180 -6.56 -13.77 -3.72
N LYS A 181 -7.89 -13.81 -3.50
CA LYS A 181 -8.76 -12.62 -3.46
C LYS A 181 -8.41 -11.67 -2.32
N GLU A 182 -8.12 -12.21 -1.14
CA GLU A 182 -7.70 -11.41 0.01
C GLU A 182 -6.38 -10.70 -0.28
N LEU A 183 -5.40 -11.41 -0.86
CA LEU A 183 -4.14 -10.81 -1.30
C LEU A 183 -4.34 -9.81 -2.43
N GLU A 184 -5.18 -10.09 -3.43
CA GLU A 184 -5.47 -9.16 -4.54
C GLU A 184 -5.93 -7.82 -3.99
N LYS A 185 -6.83 -7.84 -3.00
CA LYS A 185 -7.31 -6.64 -2.32
C LYS A 185 -6.19 -5.90 -1.59
N GLU A 186 -5.29 -6.61 -0.91
CA GLU A 186 -4.13 -5.97 -0.25
C GLU A 186 -3.18 -5.32 -1.26
N PHE A 187 -2.90 -5.98 -2.39
CA PHE A 187 -2.08 -5.41 -3.46
C PHE A 187 -2.74 -4.20 -4.11
N GLN A 188 -4.05 -4.23 -4.38
CA GLN A 188 -4.82 -3.08 -4.88
C GLN A 188 -4.79 -1.90 -3.91
N GLN A 189 -4.94 -2.15 -2.61
CA GLN A 189 -4.79 -1.12 -1.58
C GLN A 189 -3.36 -0.58 -1.49
N GLY A 190 -2.35 -1.41 -1.79
CA GLY A 190 -0.96 -0.98 -1.96
C GLY A 190 -0.80 -0.02 -3.14
N ALA A 191 -1.31 -0.38 -4.31
CA ALA A 191 -1.29 0.45 -5.51
C ALA A 191 -1.98 1.80 -5.30
N GLN A 192 -3.18 1.80 -4.73
CA GLN A 192 -3.94 3.04 -4.43
C GLN A 192 -3.19 3.93 -3.44
N GLN A 193 -2.53 3.36 -2.44
CA GLN A 193 -1.75 4.14 -1.48
C GLN A 193 -0.53 4.80 -2.16
N ALA A 194 0.21 4.04 -2.98
CA ALA A 194 1.35 4.58 -3.73
C ALA A 194 0.91 5.69 -4.70
N GLU A 195 -0.24 5.53 -5.36
CA GLU A 195 -0.84 6.56 -6.21
C GLU A 195 -1.21 7.82 -5.41
N MET A 196 -1.87 7.67 -4.26
CA MET A 196 -2.22 8.81 -3.40
C MET A 196 -0.97 9.54 -2.89
N ASP A 197 0.07 8.80 -2.51
CA ASP A 197 1.34 9.39 -2.07
C ASP A 197 2.00 10.17 -3.23
N GLY A 198 1.99 9.63 -4.46
CA GLY A 198 2.45 10.33 -5.66
C GLY A 198 1.65 11.60 -5.98
N ARG A 199 0.32 11.56 -5.90
CA ARG A 199 -0.55 12.75 -6.11
C ARG A 199 -0.33 13.83 -5.03
N ASN A 200 -0.18 13.41 -3.78
CA ASN A 200 0.13 14.31 -2.67
C ASN A 200 1.48 14.99 -2.86
N LEU A 201 2.49 14.23 -3.33
CA LEU A 201 3.81 14.75 -3.65
C LEU A 201 3.76 15.77 -4.80
N SER A 202 3.06 15.45 -5.89
CA SER A 202 2.86 16.38 -7.02
C SER A 202 2.19 17.68 -6.58
N THR A 203 1.17 17.59 -5.72
CA THR A 203 0.50 18.78 -5.15
C THR A 203 1.48 19.63 -4.33
N ARG A 204 2.32 18.99 -3.49
CA ARG A 204 3.36 19.69 -2.71
C ARG A 204 4.39 20.36 -3.60
N MET A 205 4.82 19.68 -4.66
CA MET A 205 5.78 20.21 -5.62
C MET A 205 5.23 21.45 -6.33
N THR A 206 3.97 21.42 -6.80
CA THR A 206 3.31 22.57 -7.41
C THR A 206 3.22 23.76 -6.43
N TRP A 207 2.82 23.48 -5.18
CA TRP A 207 2.75 24.52 -4.15
C TRP A 207 4.12 25.13 -3.83
N ALA A 208 5.15 24.29 -3.68
CA ALA A 208 6.50 24.75 -3.40
C ALA A 208 7.09 25.56 -4.55
N ASN A 209 6.89 25.12 -5.80
CA ASN A 209 7.28 25.88 -6.99
C ASN A 209 6.61 27.26 -7.02
N GLY A 210 5.31 27.34 -6.70
CA GLY A 210 4.60 28.61 -6.59
C GLY A 210 5.20 29.55 -5.54
N ILE A 211 5.73 29.01 -4.43
CA ILE A 211 6.46 29.82 -3.43
C ILE A 211 7.77 30.35 -4.01
N PHE A 212 8.56 29.49 -4.66
CA PHE A 212 9.83 29.93 -5.26
C PHE A 212 9.61 31.00 -6.34
N GLU A 213 8.59 30.83 -7.19
CA GLU A 213 8.18 31.81 -8.21
C GLU A 213 7.76 33.14 -7.57
N TRP A 214 6.89 33.10 -6.57
CA TRP A 214 6.46 34.29 -5.83
C TRP A 214 7.65 35.02 -5.17
N MET A 215 8.61 34.28 -4.62
CA MET A 215 9.82 34.86 -4.04
C MET A 215 10.74 35.50 -5.08
N ASP A 216 10.85 34.91 -6.27
CA ASP A 216 11.64 35.46 -7.37
C ASP A 216 10.99 36.73 -7.96
N GLU A 217 9.65 36.81 -8.02
CA GLU A 217 8.92 38.02 -8.40
C GLU A 217 9.18 39.18 -7.42
N ILE A 218 9.25 38.87 -6.13
CA ILE A 218 9.49 39.85 -5.07
C ILE A 218 10.91 40.44 -5.09
N GLU A 219 11.91 39.71 -5.59
CA GLU A 219 13.24 40.29 -5.75
C GLU A 219 13.32 41.35 -6.87
N GLY A 220 12.29 41.44 -7.72
CA GLY A 220 12.06 42.56 -8.62
C GLY A 220 11.91 43.90 -7.89
N SER A 221 12.09 45.02 -8.61
CA SER A 221 12.25 46.38 -8.05
C SER A 221 11.14 46.87 -7.11
N ALA A 222 9.94 46.27 -7.14
CA ALA A 222 8.83 46.60 -6.25
C ALA A 222 8.79 45.77 -4.94
N GLY A 223 9.35 44.56 -4.92
CA GLY A 223 9.15 43.65 -3.79
C GLY A 223 10.14 43.83 -2.63
N LYS A 224 11.26 44.53 -2.82
CA LYS A 224 12.13 44.96 -1.69
C LYS A 224 11.37 45.82 -0.67
N ALA A 225 10.43 46.65 -1.12
CA ALA A 225 9.58 47.45 -0.25
C ALA A 225 8.53 46.58 0.47
N VAL A 226 7.94 45.61 -0.24
CA VAL A 226 6.92 44.70 0.31
C VAL A 226 7.52 43.74 1.34
N VAL A 227 8.73 43.22 1.14
CA VAL A 227 9.42 42.38 2.15
C VAL A 227 9.85 43.20 3.36
N ALA A 228 10.27 44.44 3.18
CA ALA A 228 10.55 45.33 4.30
C ALA A 228 9.28 45.60 5.13
N ILE A 229 8.13 45.78 4.47
CA ILE A 229 6.84 46.00 5.13
C ILE A 229 6.30 44.71 5.74
N ALA A 230 6.29 43.59 5.03
CA ALA A 230 5.78 42.30 5.51
C ALA A 230 6.68 41.68 6.58
N GLY A 231 8.00 41.75 6.40
CA GLY A 231 8.98 41.40 7.44
C GLY A 231 8.86 42.33 8.66
N GLY A 232 8.66 43.62 8.43
CA GLY A 232 8.33 44.59 9.48
C GLY A 232 7.04 44.25 10.21
N CYS A 233 5.99 43.84 9.49
CA CYS A 233 4.71 43.42 10.06
C CYS A 233 4.82 42.10 10.83
N CYS A 234 5.59 41.12 10.35
CA CYS A 234 5.81 39.85 11.06
C CYS A 234 6.66 40.06 12.32
N VAL A 235 7.71 40.88 12.27
CA VAL A 235 8.54 41.21 13.44
C VAL A 235 7.75 42.06 14.44
N THR A 236 6.91 42.99 13.99
CA THR A 236 6.03 43.76 14.89
C THR A 236 4.89 42.91 15.44
N TRP A 237 4.33 41.96 14.69
CA TRP A 237 3.35 40.99 15.20
C TRP A 237 3.97 40.03 16.22
N LEU A 238 5.15 39.50 15.94
CA LEU A 238 5.90 38.66 16.88
C LEU A 238 6.30 39.46 18.12
N GLY A 239 6.77 40.69 17.96
CA GLY A 239 7.05 41.61 19.06
C GLY A 239 5.80 41.91 19.90
N ALA A 240 4.65 42.14 19.25
CA ALA A 240 3.37 42.40 19.90
C ALA A 240 2.83 41.16 20.64
N LEU A 241 2.98 39.96 20.08
CA LEU A 241 2.59 38.70 20.72
C LEU A 241 3.50 38.33 21.88
N VAL A 242 4.82 38.55 21.74
CA VAL A 242 5.78 38.38 22.84
C VAL A 242 5.52 39.40 23.94
N LEU A 243 5.25 40.66 23.61
CA LEU A 243 4.82 41.67 24.59
C LEU A 243 3.50 41.28 25.25
N ALA A 244 2.49 40.84 24.50
CA ALA A 244 1.21 40.40 25.04
C ALA A 244 1.35 39.17 25.97
N GLY A 245 2.24 38.23 25.64
CA GLY A 245 2.60 37.09 26.49
C GLY A 245 3.36 37.49 27.75
N ILE A 246 4.26 38.48 27.66
CA ILE A 246 4.94 39.09 28.82
C ILE A 246 3.93 39.80 29.71
N PHE A 247 2.98 40.55 29.14
CA PHE A 247 1.93 41.26 29.89
C PHE A 247 0.90 40.31 30.52
N SER A 248 0.54 39.21 29.86
CA SER A 248 -0.37 38.20 30.45
C SER A 248 0.32 37.37 31.54
N GLY A 249 1.60 37.02 31.36
CA GLY A 249 2.43 36.37 32.37
C GLY A 249 2.70 37.27 33.58
N LEU A 250 3.01 38.55 33.37
CA LEU A 250 3.13 39.55 34.44
C LEU A 250 1.78 39.79 35.13
N GLY A 251 0.66 39.79 34.41
CA GLY A 251 -0.68 39.90 34.98
C GLY A 251 -1.01 38.75 35.94
N GLN A 252 -0.62 37.52 35.57
CA GLN A 252 -0.76 36.36 36.46
C GLN A 252 0.25 36.37 37.62
N LEU A 253 1.47 36.88 37.41
CA LEU A 253 2.46 37.05 38.49
C LEU A 253 2.02 38.12 39.51
N VAL A 254 1.40 39.21 39.04
CA VAL A 254 0.83 40.29 39.88
C VAL A 254 -0.43 39.84 40.63
N LEU A 255 -1.25 38.97 40.02
CA LEU A 255 -2.37 38.32 40.70
C LEU A 255 -1.91 37.25 41.71
N ALA A 256 -0.80 36.55 41.44
CA ALA A 256 -0.24 35.54 42.33
C ALA A 256 0.55 36.12 43.52
N LEU A 257 1.12 37.32 43.40
CA LEU A 257 1.92 37.95 44.46
C LEU A 257 1.14 38.85 45.43
N GLY A 258 -0.15 39.07 45.21
CA GLY A 258 -1.00 39.76 46.19
C GLY A 258 -0.73 41.27 46.28
N GLY A 259 -1.83 42.03 46.36
CA GLY A 259 -1.76 43.49 46.39
C GLY A 259 -1.01 44.04 47.58
N ILE A 260 -0.17 45.04 47.33
CA ILE A 260 -0.10 46.34 48.02
C ILE A 260 0.75 47.26 47.14
N ALA A 261 0.20 48.43 46.81
CA ALA A 261 0.86 49.64 46.27
C ALA A 261 1.65 49.52 44.94
N GLY A 262 1.06 50.01 43.85
CA GLY A 262 1.81 50.23 42.59
C GLY A 262 1.05 50.89 41.45
N GLY A 263 0.00 51.67 41.73
CA GLY A 263 -0.90 52.26 40.71
C GLY A 263 -0.36 53.48 39.95
N ALA A 264 0.95 53.64 39.74
CA ALA A 264 1.51 54.85 39.14
C ALA A 264 2.42 54.66 37.91
N CYS A 265 2.87 53.44 37.58
CA CYS A 265 3.81 53.23 36.47
C CYS A 265 3.18 52.84 35.12
N LEU A 266 1.88 52.55 35.06
CA LEU A 266 1.22 52.11 33.81
C LEU A 266 0.74 53.24 32.89
N LEU A 267 0.72 54.50 33.36
CA LEU A 267 0.29 55.65 32.54
C LEU A 267 1.41 56.25 31.67
N GLY A 268 2.67 55.84 31.85
CA GLY A 268 3.79 56.31 31.03
C GLY A 268 3.94 55.59 29.68
N PHE A 269 3.48 54.33 29.58
CA PHE A 269 3.69 53.50 28.39
C PHE A 269 2.54 53.56 27.35
N LEU A 270 1.34 53.98 27.75
CA LEU A 270 0.20 54.15 26.84
C LEU A 270 0.28 55.42 25.96
N GLY A 271 1.21 56.34 26.25
CA GLY A 271 1.40 57.57 25.47
C GLY A 271 2.18 57.40 24.16
N ILE A 272 2.87 56.28 23.94
CA ILE A 272 3.71 56.07 22.73
C ILE A 272 2.94 55.30 21.64
N GLY A 273 1.85 54.59 21.99
CA GLY A 273 1.12 53.72 21.07
C GLY A 273 0.04 54.37 20.20
N VAL A 274 -0.36 55.62 20.46
CA VAL A 274 -1.47 56.28 19.73
C VAL A 274 -0.98 57.36 18.74
N GLY A 275 0.33 57.58 18.63
CA GLY A 275 0.93 58.65 17.81
C GLY A 275 1.34 58.27 16.39
N CYS A 276 0.80 57.21 15.79
CA CYS A 276 1.16 56.81 14.41
C CYS A 276 -0.07 56.51 13.55
N ALA A 277 -1.10 57.36 13.62
CA ALA A 277 -2.17 57.40 12.64
C ALA A 277 -2.88 58.76 12.67
N THR A 278 -2.26 59.83 12.16
CA THR A 278 -2.92 60.98 11.50
C THR A 278 -1.85 61.96 10.99
N ASN A 279 -2.18 62.69 9.92
CA ASN A 279 -1.28 63.31 8.96
C ASN A 279 -0.55 64.60 9.44
N SER A 280 0.65 64.80 8.88
CA SER A 280 1.36 66.02 8.42
C SER A 280 1.24 67.37 9.17
N ALA A 281 2.43 67.94 9.44
CA ALA A 281 2.77 69.36 9.38
C ALA A 281 2.11 70.32 10.38
N GLU A 282 2.58 70.33 11.63
CA GLU A 282 2.68 71.53 12.49
C GLU A 282 3.14 71.14 13.90
N LEU A 283 4.45 71.18 14.19
CA LEU A 283 4.95 71.43 15.56
C LEU A 283 6.45 71.78 15.58
N VAL A 284 6.84 72.74 14.72
CA VAL A 284 8.04 73.55 14.97
C VAL A 284 7.56 74.82 15.67
N ARG A 285 7.49 74.79 17.00
CA ARG A 285 7.63 75.95 17.89
C ARG A 285 7.32 75.54 19.33
N HIS A 286 8.28 75.84 20.22
CA HIS A 286 8.26 75.67 21.69
C HIS A 286 8.53 74.22 22.15
N SER A 287 9.47 73.89 23.04
CA SER A 287 10.43 74.68 23.84
C SER A 287 11.36 73.73 24.61
N ALA A 288 12.62 74.16 24.77
CA ALA A 288 13.55 73.97 25.91
C ALA A 288 13.87 72.56 26.50
N VAL A 289 15.17 72.28 26.45
CA VAL A 289 16.05 71.34 27.21
C VAL A 289 16.11 71.81 28.71
N PRO A 290 16.37 70.97 29.76
CA PRO A 290 17.66 70.30 29.93
C PRO A 290 17.81 68.91 30.59
N ALA A 291 18.80 68.20 30.04
CA ALA A 291 19.84 67.32 30.61
C ALA A 291 19.67 66.64 31.98
N PHE A 292 19.77 65.30 31.98
CA PHE A 292 20.52 64.52 32.97
C PHE A 292 21.22 63.35 32.25
N GLY A 293 22.52 63.19 32.48
CA GLY A 293 23.38 62.24 31.77
C GLY A 293 23.59 60.90 32.49
N GLY A 294 24.14 59.95 31.73
CA GLY A 294 25.19 59.04 32.20
C GLY A 294 24.78 57.72 32.88
N LEU A 295 25.10 56.63 32.16
CA LEU A 295 25.66 55.35 32.65
C LEU A 295 24.72 54.18 33.00
N MET A 296 24.97 53.06 32.29
CA MET A 296 24.81 51.61 32.61
C MET A 296 23.96 50.82 31.60
N VAL A 297 24.55 50.49 30.43
CA VAL A 297 24.00 49.46 29.52
C VAL A 297 25.08 48.42 29.28
N ALA A 298 25.10 47.35 30.09
CA ALA A 298 25.94 46.18 29.85
C ALA A 298 25.40 44.85 30.41
N PRO A 299 24.63 44.77 31.52
CA PRO A 299 24.10 43.48 31.98
C PRO A 299 22.73 43.12 31.39
N GLY A 300 22.02 44.06 30.75
CA GLY A 300 20.63 43.86 30.33
C GLY A 300 20.44 42.95 29.12
N LEU A 301 21.37 42.95 28.16
CA LEU A 301 21.17 42.25 26.89
C LEU A 301 21.30 40.72 27.02
N SER A 302 22.14 40.20 27.91
CA SER A 302 22.27 38.75 28.14
C SER A 302 21.12 38.19 28.99
N ALA A 303 20.59 38.97 29.93
CA ALA A 303 19.38 38.61 30.69
C ALA A 303 18.13 38.63 29.82
N ILE A 304 18.03 39.58 28.87
CA ILE A 304 16.96 39.64 27.87
C ILE A 304 17.08 38.47 26.88
N ALA A 305 18.29 38.11 26.41
CA ALA A 305 18.48 36.98 25.51
C ALA A 305 18.14 35.62 26.17
N ASN A 306 18.54 35.40 27.42
CA ASN A 306 18.19 34.18 28.17
C ASN A 306 16.71 34.14 28.60
N GLY A 307 16.11 35.29 28.92
CA GLY A 307 14.68 35.44 29.19
C GLY A 307 13.79 35.22 27.97
N LEU A 308 14.20 35.71 26.79
CA LEU A 308 13.54 35.43 25.51
C LEU A 308 13.69 33.97 25.10
N ALA A 309 14.85 33.35 25.33
CA ALA A 309 15.05 31.93 25.02
C ALA A 309 14.15 31.02 25.89
N THR A 310 13.96 31.35 27.17
CA THR A 310 13.11 30.58 28.09
C THR A 310 11.61 30.85 27.90
N MET A 311 11.21 32.08 27.60
CA MET A 311 9.81 32.40 27.25
C MET A 311 9.42 31.90 25.85
N ALA A 312 10.32 31.95 24.86
CA ALA A 312 10.08 31.33 23.56
C ALA A 312 9.87 29.82 23.71
N ALA A 313 10.64 29.15 24.58
CA ALA A 313 10.46 27.73 24.86
C ALA A 313 9.10 27.40 25.52
N THR A 314 8.55 28.29 26.37
CA THR A 314 7.25 28.06 27.02
C THR A 314 6.06 28.45 26.14
N ILE A 315 6.17 29.51 25.34
CA ILE A 315 5.12 29.93 24.39
C ILE A 315 5.04 29.00 23.18
N LEU A 316 6.18 28.44 22.73
CA LEU A 316 6.16 27.44 21.66
C LEU A 316 5.34 26.21 22.07
N VAL A 317 5.39 25.75 23.32
CA VAL A 317 4.71 24.51 23.74
C VAL A 317 3.18 24.66 23.80
N ALA A 318 2.65 25.88 23.91
CA ALA A 318 1.23 26.09 24.21
C ALA A 318 0.31 26.28 22.99
N VAL A 319 0.82 26.65 21.81
CA VAL A 319 -0.03 26.95 20.64
C VAL A 319 0.58 26.41 19.34
N PRO A 320 0.09 25.26 18.82
CA PRO A 320 0.58 24.65 17.58
C PRO A 320 0.49 25.59 16.37
N ALA A 321 -0.53 26.44 16.32
CA ALA A 321 -0.73 27.42 15.24
C ALA A 321 0.36 28.50 15.21
N LEU A 322 0.91 28.90 16.37
CA LEU A 322 2.01 29.87 16.45
C LEU A 322 3.36 29.25 16.08
N GLN A 323 3.54 27.95 16.32
CA GLN A 323 4.76 27.25 15.89
C GLN A 323 4.87 27.21 14.36
N ILE A 324 3.76 26.92 13.67
CA ILE A 324 3.75 26.83 12.19
C ILE A 324 4.11 28.17 11.56
N SER A 325 3.59 29.29 12.08
CA SER A 325 3.88 30.62 11.54
C SER A 325 5.33 31.07 11.80
N VAL A 326 5.91 30.74 12.96
CA VAL A 326 7.32 31.02 13.27
C VAL A 326 8.25 30.20 12.38
N ILE A 327 7.96 28.91 12.19
CA ILE A 327 8.79 28.04 11.34
C ILE A 327 8.71 28.51 9.88
N ALA A 328 7.50 28.79 9.37
CA ALA A 328 7.29 29.25 8.01
C ALA A 328 7.99 30.60 7.73
N SER A 329 7.89 31.56 8.66
CA SER A 329 8.57 32.86 8.53
C SER A 329 10.09 32.74 8.60
N THR A 330 10.62 31.86 9.45
CA THR A 330 12.06 31.60 9.55
C THR A 330 12.61 30.98 8.27
N ILE A 331 11.90 29.99 7.70
CA ILE A 331 12.25 29.39 6.40
C ILE A 331 12.18 30.45 5.30
N GLY A 332 11.11 31.25 5.24
CA GLY A 332 10.97 32.31 4.25
C GLY A 332 12.10 33.34 4.31
N LEU A 333 12.50 33.77 5.51
CA LEU A 333 13.62 34.69 5.69
C LEU A 333 14.97 34.05 5.30
N ALA A 334 15.18 32.78 5.66
CA ALA A 334 16.37 32.05 5.25
C ALA A 334 16.46 31.95 3.71
N LEU A 335 15.37 31.56 3.05
CA LEU A 335 15.26 31.50 1.59
C LEU A 335 15.53 32.86 0.92
N PHE A 336 15.06 33.95 1.52
CA PHE A 336 15.33 35.30 1.03
C PHE A 336 16.82 35.65 1.14
N LEU A 337 17.44 35.38 2.29
CA LEU A 337 18.85 35.70 2.54
C LEU A 337 19.84 34.85 1.72
N VAL A 338 19.45 33.65 1.32
CA VAL A 338 20.22 32.81 0.38
C VAL A 338 20.40 33.54 -0.97
N GLY A 339 19.38 34.27 -1.44
CA GLY A 339 19.37 34.97 -2.73
C GLY A 339 18.99 34.08 -3.92
N ALA A 340 18.74 34.68 -5.08
CA ALA A 340 18.24 34.00 -6.28
C ALA A 340 19.04 32.77 -6.71
N VAL A 341 20.38 32.86 -6.72
CA VAL A 341 21.23 31.74 -7.17
C VAL A 341 21.06 30.53 -6.26
N GLY A 342 21.15 30.72 -4.94
CA GLY A 342 21.00 29.62 -4.01
C GLY A 342 19.55 29.11 -3.90
N ARG A 343 18.53 29.97 -4.07
CA ARG A 343 17.13 29.51 -4.15
C ARG A 343 16.89 28.63 -5.37
N ARG A 344 17.39 29.01 -6.54
CA ARG A 344 17.30 28.17 -7.75
C ARG A 344 18.05 26.85 -7.59
N ALA A 345 19.23 26.88 -6.97
CA ALA A 345 19.96 25.66 -6.65
C ALA A 345 19.16 24.75 -5.70
N LEU A 346 18.56 25.31 -4.64
CA LEU A 346 17.70 24.57 -3.72
C LEU A 346 16.43 24.02 -4.40
N GLN A 347 15.76 24.83 -5.22
CA GLN A 347 14.60 24.43 -5.98
C GLN A 347 14.94 23.29 -6.94
N SER A 348 16.07 23.36 -7.64
CA SER A 348 16.57 22.29 -8.51
C SER A 348 16.82 21.00 -7.73
N LEU A 349 17.47 21.08 -6.57
CA LEU A 349 17.73 19.93 -5.71
C LEU A 349 16.43 19.28 -5.21
N LEU A 350 15.48 20.08 -4.72
CA LEU A 350 14.18 19.60 -4.25
C LEU A 350 13.36 19.02 -5.41
N ALA A 351 13.35 19.67 -6.57
CA ALA A 351 12.68 19.17 -7.76
C ALA A 351 13.28 17.82 -8.17
N SER A 352 14.60 17.69 -8.26
CA SER A 352 15.25 16.42 -8.60
C SER A 352 14.88 15.31 -7.61
N LEU A 353 14.91 15.62 -6.30
CA LEU A 353 14.51 14.68 -5.25
C LEU A 353 13.05 14.25 -5.38
N TRP A 354 12.12 15.18 -5.61
CA TRP A 354 10.71 14.87 -5.77
C TRP A 354 10.39 14.11 -7.05
N HIS A 355 11.06 14.39 -8.16
CA HIS A 355 10.90 13.59 -9.38
C HIS A 355 11.38 12.16 -9.18
N ALA A 356 12.52 11.98 -8.50
CA ALA A 356 13.01 10.65 -8.16
C ALA A 356 12.05 9.91 -7.22
N GLU A 357 11.51 10.58 -6.20
CA GLU A 357 10.49 10.00 -5.33
C GLU A 357 9.21 9.64 -6.10
N LEU A 358 8.74 10.52 -6.99
CA LEU A 358 7.56 10.27 -7.81
C LEU A 358 7.74 9.05 -8.70
N SER A 359 8.89 8.94 -9.37
CA SER A 359 9.24 7.79 -10.21
C SER A 359 9.26 6.48 -9.41
N GLU A 360 9.72 6.51 -8.17
CA GLU A 360 9.69 5.34 -7.28
C GLU A 360 8.27 4.98 -6.84
N HIS A 361 7.39 5.95 -6.57
CA HIS A 361 5.97 5.68 -6.30
C HIS A 361 5.26 5.08 -7.51
N GLU A 362 5.52 5.59 -8.72
CA GLU A 362 4.98 5.05 -9.98
C GLU A 362 5.45 3.60 -10.21
N THR A 363 6.74 3.33 -10.00
CA THR A 363 7.32 1.99 -10.13
C THR A 363 6.70 1.03 -9.11
N THR A 364 6.57 1.47 -7.86
CA THR A 364 5.96 0.68 -6.79
C THR A 364 4.48 0.41 -7.07
N GLN A 365 3.74 1.41 -7.54
CA GLN A 365 2.34 1.28 -7.96
C GLN A 365 2.20 0.23 -9.09
N ALA A 366 3.05 0.31 -10.11
CA ALA A 366 3.06 -0.65 -11.21
C ALA A 366 3.34 -2.08 -10.71
N ALA A 367 4.28 -2.26 -9.79
CA ALA A 367 4.58 -3.56 -9.18
C ALA A 367 3.39 -4.12 -8.38
N PHE A 368 2.72 -3.28 -7.58
CA PHE A 368 1.49 -3.67 -6.88
C PHE A 368 0.39 -4.08 -7.85
N GLN A 369 0.20 -3.30 -8.92
CA GLN A 369 -0.84 -3.57 -9.92
C GLN A 369 -0.55 -4.88 -10.68
N GLN A 370 0.69 -5.11 -11.09
CA GLN A 370 1.10 -6.35 -11.76
C GLN A 370 0.82 -7.57 -10.89
N MET A 371 1.09 -7.50 -9.58
CA MET A 371 0.78 -8.60 -8.67
C MET A 371 -0.71 -8.77 -8.43
N ALA A 372 -1.48 -7.68 -8.35
CA ALA A 372 -2.93 -7.77 -8.29
C ALA A 372 -3.52 -8.43 -9.54
N ASP A 373 -3.04 -8.07 -10.73
CA ASP A 373 -3.48 -8.66 -12.00
C ASP A 373 -3.08 -10.14 -12.09
N HIS A 374 -1.88 -10.48 -11.60
CA HIS A 374 -1.44 -11.87 -11.49
C HIS A 374 -2.34 -12.70 -10.56
N LEU A 375 -2.69 -12.15 -9.40
CA LEU A 375 -3.62 -12.79 -8.46
C LEU A 375 -5.02 -12.91 -9.05
N ARG A 376 -5.48 -11.90 -9.81
CA ARG A 376 -6.75 -11.97 -10.53
C ARG A 376 -6.76 -13.15 -11.52
N ALA A 377 -5.67 -13.37 -12.26
CA ALA A 377 -5.56 -14.54 -13.12
C ALA A 377 -5.64 -15.86 -12.32
N ILE A 378 -5.09 -15.91 -11.10
CA ILE A 378 -5.28 -17.05 -10.18
C ILE A 378 -6.75 -17.15 -9.75
N THR A 379 -7.47 -16.05 -9.51
CA THR A 379 -8.91 -16.12 -9.21
C THR A 379 -9.76 -16.64 -10.37
N GLU A 380 -9.26 -16.61 -11.61
CA GLU A 380 -9.91 -17.29 -12.74
C GLU A 380 -9.94 -18.82 -12.56
N LEU A 381 -9.16 -19.39 -11.63
CA LEU A 381 -9.34 -20.76 -11.15
C LEU A 381 -10.73 -21.02 -10.58
N SER A 382 -11.49 -19.99 -10.18
CA SER A 382 -12.92 -20.15 -9.82
C SER A 382 -13.77 -20.67 -10.98
N THR A 383 -13.38 -20.39 -12.23
CA THR A 383 -14.05 -20.98 -13.39
C THR A 383 -13.72 -22.46 -13.54
N VAL A 384 -12.50 -22.86 -13.17
CA VAL A 384 -12.09 -24.27 -13.10
C VAL A 384 -12.84 -24.98 -11.98
N ASP A 385 -12.99 -24.33 -10.82
CA ASP A 385 -13.75 -24.83 -9.68
C ASP A 385 -15.22 -25.13 -10.06
N ALA A 386 -15.89 -24.18 -10.72
CA ALA A 386 -17.25 -24.39 -11.22
C ALA A 386 -17.35 -25.57 -12.21
N LYS A 387 -16.33 -25.79 -13.04
CA LYS A 387 -16.28 -26.92 -13.98
C LYS A 387 -15.99 -28.24 -13.28
N VAL A 388 -15.09 -28.23 -12.30
CA VAL A 388 -14.79 -29.38 -11.44
C VAL A 388 -16.06 -29.80 -10.70
N ALA A 389 -16.81 -28.86 -10.13
CA ALA A 389 -18.11 -29.12 -9.50
C ALA A 389 -19.11 -29.72 -10.50
N ALA A 390 -19.25 -29.13 -11.69
CA ALA A 390 -20.15 -29.64 -12.71
C ALA A 390 -19.81 -31.07 -13.18
N VAL A 391 -18.52 -31.44 -13.23
CA VAL A 391 -18.10 -32.82 -13.55
C VAL A 391 -18.34 -33.76 -12.36
N ALA A 392 -18.05 -33.32 -11.13
CA ALA A 392 -18.29 -34.09 -9.92
C ALA A 392 -19.78 -34.43 -9.75
N ASP A 393 -20.67 -33.43 -9.91
CA ASP A 393 -22.12 -33.62 -9.83
C ASP A 393 -22.62 -34.62 -10.89
N ALA A 394 -22.10 -34.53 -12.12
CA ALA A 394 -22.46 -35.47 -13.19
C ALA A 394 -21.99 -36.90 -12.90
N LEU A 395 -20.82 -37.06 -12.27
CA LEU A 395 -20.30 -38.36 -11.83
C LEU A 395 -21.08 -38.92 -10.64
N GLU A 396 -21.51 -38.08 -9.70
CA GLU A 396 -22.36 -38.49 -8.57
C GLU A 396 -23.70 -39.04 -9.04
N VAL A 397 -24.34 -38.38 -10.02
CA VAL A 397 -25.57 -38.91 -10.64
C VAL A 397 -25.32 -40.27 -11.28
N LEU A 398 -24.23 -40.44 -12.02
CA LEU A 398 -23.88 -41.73 -12.63
C LEU A 398 -23.59 -42.81 -11.59
N GLU A 399 -22.92 -42.47 -10.48
CA GLU A 399 -22.64 -43.39 -9.39
C GLU A 399 -23.93 -43.91 -8.75
N ILE A 400 -24.83 -43.01 -8.37
CA ILE A 400 -26.11 -43.35 -7.72
C ILE A 400 -26.97 -44.20 -8.65
N THR A 401 -27.14 -43.77 -9.92
CA THR A 401 -27.97 -44.51 -10.88
C THR A 401 -27.39 -45.90 -11.20
N ALA A 402 -26.05 -46.02 -11.28
CA ALA A 402 -25.41 -47.32 -11.50
C ALA A 402 -25.53 -48.25 -10.28
N GLU A 403 -25.45 -47.71 -9.06
CA GLU A 403 -25.67 -48.47 -7.82
C GLU A 403 -27.11 -49.01 -7.74
N GLU A 404 -28.10 -48.16 -8.04
CA GLU A 404 -29.51 -48.57 -8.08
C GLU A 404 -29.72 -49.65 -9.14
N LEU A 405 -29.13 -49.50 -10.33
CA LEU A 405 -29.24 -50.48 -11.41
C LEU A 405 -28.59 -51.82 -11.01
N ALA A 406 -27.43 -51.80 -10.36
CA ALA A 406 -26.76 -52.99 -9.87
C ALA A 406 -27.62 -53.71 -8.81
N THR A 407 -28.26 -52.96 -7.91
CA THR A 407 -29.15 -53.51 -6.88
C THR A 407 -30.40 -54.15 -7.49
N GLN A 408 -31.06 -53.47 -8.43
CA GLN A 408 -32.24 -53.99 -9.12
C GLN A 408 -31.93 -55.25 -9.93
N ALA A 409 -30.76 -55.30 -10.58
CA ALA A 409 -30.31 -56.47 -11.31
C ALA A 409 -30.03 -57.66 -10.37
N GLN A 410 -29.43 -57.40 -9.20
CA GLN A 410 -29.20 -58.44 -8.19
C GLN A 410 -30.51 -59.01 -7.63
N ASP A 411 -31.50 -58.14 -7.36
CA ASP A 411 -32.82 -58.58 -6.89
C ASP A 411 -33.55 -59.41 -7.96
N ALA A 412 -33.50 -58.97 -9.23
CA ALA A 412 -34.08 -59.69 -10.36
C ALA A 412 -33.41 -61.06 -10.59
N GLN A 413 -32.10 -61.16 -10.37
CA GLN A 413 -31.37 -62.42 -10.42
C GLN A 413 -31.87 -63.43 -9.39
N GLY A 414 -32.22 -62.98 -8.18
CA GLY A 414 -32.80 -63.83 -7.14
C GLY A 414 -34.22 -64.31 -7.44
N MET A 415 -34.96 -63.60 -8.30
CA MET A 415 -36.32 -63.97 -8.70
C MET A 415 -36.38 -64.82 -9.97
N PHE A 416 -35.27 -64.98 -10.69
CA PHE A 416 -35.24 -65.72 -11.96
C PHE A 416 -34.82 -67.19 -11.75
N PRO A 417 -35.55 -68.19 -12.28
CA PRO A 417 -36.79 -68.07 -13.07
C PRO A 417 -38.01 -67.74 -12.20
N ALA A 418 -38.91 -66.90 -12.71
CA ALA A 418 -40.10 -66.43 -11.99
C ALA A 418 -41.05 -67.57 -11.63
N ALA A 419 -41.24 -67.82 -10.33
CA ALA A 419 -42.16 -68.85 -9.83
C ALA A 419 -43.60 -68.30 -9.74
N GLY A 420 -44.27 -68.18 -10.89
CA GLY A 420 -45.69 -67.87 -10.99
C GLY A 420 -46.03 -66.41 -11.33
N PRO A 421 -47.32 -66.09 -11.53
CA PRO A 421 -47.76 -64.84 -12.15
C PRO A 421 -47.47 -63.58 -11.31
N GLY A 422 -47.31 -63.72 -9.99
CA GLY A 422 -46.88 -62.61 -9.13
C GLY A 422 -45.40 -62.26 -9.31
N ALA A 423 -44.54 -63.28 -9.40
CA ALA A 423 -43.11 -63.11 -9.64
C ALA A 423 -42.84 -62.58 -11.07
N GLU A 424 -43.64 -62.99 -12.06
CA GLU A 424 -43.57 -62.46 -13.42
C GLU A 424 -43.91 -60.97 -13.49
N ARG A 425 -44.94 -60.51 -12.75
CA ARG A 425 -45.28 -59.08 -12.66
C ARG A 425 -44.18 -58.28 -11.96
N ALA A 426 -43.67 -58.78 -10.84
CA ALA A 426 -42.57 -58.13 -10.13
C ALA A 426 -41.32 -58.01 -11.00
N LEU A 427 -40.99 -59.05 -11.77
CA LEU A 427 -39.86 -59.03 -12.70
C LEU A 427 -40.09 -58.03 -13.86
N ALA A 428 -41.32 -57.92 -14.36
CA ALA A 428 -41.68 -56.93 -15.38
C ALA A 428 -41.59 -55.48 -14.85
N ASP A 429 -42.03 -55.23 -13.63
CA ASP A 429 -41.90 -53.93 -12.96
C ASP A 429 -40.42 -53.57 -12.75
N MET A 430 -39.59 -54.53 -12.29
CA MET A 430 -38.15 -54.33 -12.15
C MET A 430 -37.48 -54.02 -13.48
N ARG A 431 -37.86 -54.71 -14.56
CA ARG A 431 -37.33 -54.45 -15.91
C ARG A 431 -37.65 -53.03 -16.37
N THR A 432 -38.86 -52.55 -16.11
CA THR A 432 -39.30 -51.18 -16.42
C THR A 432 -38.51 -50.16 -15.63
N ARG A 433 -38.24 -50.42 -14.34
CA ARG A 433 -37.39 -49.56 -13.52
C ARG A 433 -35.94 -49.54 -14.02
N MET A 434 -35.42 -50.68 -14.49
CA MET A 434 -34.09 -50.72 -15.12
C MET A 434 -34.04 -49.95 -16.44
N ASP A 435 -35.13 -49.90 -17.23
CA ASP A 435 -35.22 -49.01 -18.41
C ASP A 435 -35.05 -47.54 -18.02
N GLU A 436 -35.79 -47.10 -17.00
CA GLU A 436 -35.73 -45.72 -16.51
C GLU A 436 -34.33 -45.34 -16.02
N LEU A 437 -33.66 -46.25 -15.29
CA LEU A 437 -32.28 -46.06 -14.83
C LEU A 437 -31.27 -46.06 -16.00
N GLU A 438 -31.48 -46.89 -17.02
CA GLU A 438 -30.65 -46.90 -18.23
C GLU A 438 -30.76 -45.55 -18.97
N ASP A 439 -31.97 -45.01 -19.11
CA ASP A 439 -32.22 -43.71 -19.73
C ASP A 439 -31.58 -42.56 -18.92
N GLN A 440 -31.62 -42.64 -17.59
CA GLN A 440 -30.92 -41.70 -16.71
C GLN A 440 -29.39 -41.78 -16.88
N LEU A 441 -28.80 -42.97 -16.91
CA LEU A 441 -27.37 -43.15 -17.17
C LEU A 441 -26.98 -42.62 -18.55
N ARG A 442 -27.82 -42.85 -19.56
CA ARG A 442 -27.61 -42.35 -20.93
C ARG A 442 -27.62 -40.82 -20.97
N SER A 443 -28.60 -40.20 -20.31
CA SER A 443 -28.69 -38.74 -20.16
C SER A 443 -27.46 -38.19 -19.43
N GLY A 444 -27.10 -38.77 -18.28
CA GLY A 444 -25.93 -38.38 -17.49
C GLY A 444 -24.63 -38.48 -18.28
N SER A 445 -24.40 -39.61 -18.96
CA SER A 445 -23.22 -39.84 -19.81
C SER A 445 -23.11 -38.83 -20.95
N SER A 446 -24.23 -38.51 -21.62
CA SER A 446 -24.26 -37.52 -22.70
C SER A 446 -23.85 -36.12 -22.23
N SER A 447 -24.12 -35.79 -20.96
CA SER A 447 -23.74 -34.52 -20.35
C SER A 447 -22.30 -34.49 -19.83
N LEU A 448 -21.72 -35.65 -19.48
CA LEU A 448 -20.39 -35.76 -18.90
C LEU A 448 -19.29 -35.46 -19.92
N LEU A 449 -19.38 -36.02 -21.13
CA LEU A 449 -18.30 -35.92 -22.13
C LEU A 449 -17.99 -34.46 -22.54
N PRO A 450 -18.98 -33.59 -22.82
CA PRO A 450 -18.72 -32.17 -23.08
C PRO A 450 -18.05 -31.47 -21.90
N ARG A 451 -18.51 -31.73 -20.66
CA ARG A 451 -17.96 -31.12 -19.44
C ARG A 451 -16.52 -31.54 -19.18
N VAL A 452 -16.20 -32.81 -19.36
CA VAL A 452 -14.82 -33.33 -19.23
C VAL A 452 -13.92 -32.72 -20.31
N THR A 453 -14.41 -32.58 -21.54
CA THR A 453 -13.64 -31.96 -22.64
C THR A 453 -13.36 -30.50 -22.35
N GLU A 454 -14.35 -29.77 -21.82
CA GLU A 454 -14.22 -28.37 -21.42
C GLU A 454 -13.29 -28.19 -20.22
N LEU A 455 -13.38 -29.07 -19.22
CA LEU A 455 -12.45 -29.07 -18.08
C LEU A 455 -11.02 -29.36 -18.56
N THR A 456 -10.85 -30.31 -19.47
CA THR A 456 -9.54 -30.67 -20.04
C THR A 456 -8.93 -29.51 -20.82
N SER A 457 -9.71 -28.83 -21.67
CA SER A 457 -9.20 -27.68 -22.43
C SER A 457 -8.78 -26.55 -21.50
N HIS A 458 -9.54 -26.29 -20.42
CA HIS A 458 -9.17 -25.29 -19.43
C HIS A 458 -7.92 -25.66 -18.63
N LEU A 459 -7.79 -26.91 -18.19
CA LEU A 459 -6.61 -27.36 -17.44
C LEU A 459 -5.33 -27.44 -18.31
N MET A 460 -5.48 -27.67 -19.61
CA MET A 460 -4.35 -27.67 -20.56
C MET A 460 -3.92 -26.25 -20.93
N ASN A 461 -4.89 -25.34 -21.10
CA ASN A 461 -4.61 -23.94 -21.39
C ASN A 461 -4.17 -23.16 -20.13
N SER A 462 -4.52 -23.64 -18.93
CA SER A 462 -4.01 -23.11 -17.67
C SER A 462 -2.59 -23.60 -17.39
N GLU A 463 -1.64 -23.30 -18.28
CA GLU A 463 -0.22 -23.22 -17.92
C GLU A 463 0.06 -22.16 -16.83
N ALA A 464 -0.98 -21.40 -16.45
CA ALA A 464 -0.99 -20.32 -15.48
C ALA A 464 -1.06 -20.74 -13.99
N LEU A 465 -0.84 -22.01 -13.62
CA LEU A 465 -0.40 -22.27 -12.24
C LEU A 465 1.06 -21.84 -12.21
N PRO A 466 1.38 -20.62 -11.73
CA PRO A 466 2.69 -20.05 -11.92
C PRO A 466 3.67 -20.96 -11.20
N ASP A 467 4.58 -21.58 -11.95
CA ASP A 467 5.83 -21.97 -11.35
C ASP A 467 6.36 -20.69 -10.70
N GLY A 468 6.66 -20.73 -9.40
CA GLY A 468 6.96 -19.54 -8.57
C GLY A 468 8.13 -18.67 -9.04
N GLU A 469 8.64 -18.94 -10.24
CA GLU A 469 9.62 -18.19 -11.02
C GLU A 469 9.12 -16.79 -11.42
N ALA A 470 7.82 -16.60 -11.69
CA ALA A 470 7.28 -15.27 -11.99
C ALA A 470 7.48 -14.26 -10.83
N ALA A 471 7.44 -14.73 -9.58
CA ALA A 471 7.72 -13.91 -8.40
C ALA A 471 9.23 -13.65 -8.19
N ARG A 472 10.12 -14.50 -8.74
CA ARG A 472 11.57 -14.25 -8.70
C ARG A 472 12.00 -13.16 -9.67
N ILE A 473 11.37 -13.06 -10.84
CA ILE A 473 11.72 -12.07 -11.85
C ILE A 473 11.37 -10.65 -11.38
N THR A 474 10.25 -10.47 -10.68
CA THR A 474 9.79 -9.15 -10.18
C THR A 474 10.60 -8.61 -8.99
N MET A 475 11.37 -9.43 -8.28
CA MET A 475 12.30 -8.95 -7.25
C MET A 475 13.68 -8.56 -7.80
N GLN A 476 14.04 -9.01 -9.01
CA GLN A 476 15.34 -8.73 -9.62
C GLN A 476 15.33 -7.47 -10.51
N SER A 477 14.18 -7.11 -11.08
CA SER A 477 13.93 -5.82 -11.72
C SER A 477 13.70 -4.73 -10.68
#